data_AF-A0A1D3K658-F1
#
_entry.id   AF-A0A1D3K658-F1
#
_cell.length_a   1.000
_cell.length_b   1.000
_cell.length_c   1.000
_cell.angle_alpha   90.00
_cell.angle_beta   90.00
_cell.angle_gamma   90.00
#
_symmetry.space_group_name_H-M   'P 1'
#
loop_
_entity.id
_entity.type
_entity.pdbx_description
1 polymer ?
#
loop_
_entity_poly.entity_id
_entity_poly.type
_entity_poly.pdbx_seq_one_letter_code
_entity_poly.pdbx_strand_id
1 'polypeptide(L)'
;MSEFWGRFVKYYVTTVYDSGKGQKLSTIAAAWNVQFSGFVRNQLIPASVLSGGYAGLPVLPKSLYTNSASRISTGNDGTLVHSKLLHDIPLEVTDQAAIYNIFDNLTSSMNDLTTWAKAEVADLEARLNRRLREAPNGTLRWIGGPGEIEGGQVQWMRDRNNPACFANAARNIEEHSYSYIMERAIQIFASPFAETAYELGLATTGSLYPHCLLLVSLHPKITVGFLENLEIYDEHGKKIGFIPTDNGYQLVGYKLRKGHREAEQVISLCEYGAYLVQQIIAVTDYGRRYLQSIGDDNYRFLLLSAVRSFGKFQRPKLASVTTSPIPIERVVSGLKKYTNLDHAEAKYLAQRANLSTVRATAGVMIYLESKSAKKMSEALGHKSFDPSLLARYLPAPIWDFFQDRWIRIFQAGIIIEAMDGSPYKLKASGFDSLEQVEEFLLNHSIKLPPEESNTCFGEPRPESSILVSLNEKIFEELLKINDSKYKSSSQLQSSLWKDLSSKIITHVDLCLSDRPDIQLALSNAKNKLRTTI
;
A
#
# COMPACT_ATOMS: atom_id res chain seq x y z
N MET A 1 36.17 -11.67 -29.73
CA MET A 1 36.14 -10.29 -29.21
C MET A 1 35.49 -10.15 -27.83
N SER A 2 34.53 -11.00 -27.44
CA SER A 2 33.84 -10.90 -26.14
C SER A 2 34.73 -11.14 -24.90
N GLU A 3 35.70 -12.06 -24.97
CA GLU A 3 36.56 -12.38 -23.82
C GLU A 3 37.52 -11.24 -23.45
N PHE A 4 38.11 -10.58 -24.45
CA PHE A 4 38.96 -9.40 -24.24
C PHE A 4 38.21 -8.31 -23.47
N TRP A 5 37.00 -7.98 -23.93
CA TRP A 5 36.19 -6.95 -23.31
C TRP A 5 35.75 -7.32 -21.88
N GLY A 6 35.44 -8.59 -21.63
CA GLY A 6 35.14 -9.08 -20.28
C GLY A 6 36.33 -8.95 -19.32
N ARG A 7 37.54 -9.31 -19.75
CA ARG A 7 38.77 -9.16 -18.95
C ARG A 7 39.13 -7.71 -18.73
N PHE A 8 39.03 -6.89 -19.79
CA PHE A 8 39.41 -5.49 -19.75
C PHE A 8 38.45 -4.65 -18.88
N VAL A 9 37.13 -4.90 -18.94
CA VAL A 9 36.19 -4.18 -18.07
C VAL A 9 36.40 -4.52 -16.60
N LYS A 10 36.74 -5.78 -16.28
CA LYS A 10 37.06 -6.21 -14.92
C LYS A 10 38.31 -5.48 -14.41
N TYR A 11 39.38 -5.47 -15.21
CA TYR A 11 40.61 -4.74 -14.91
C TYR A 11 40.37 -3.24 -14.70
N TYR A 12 39.65 -2.59 -15.63
CA TYR A 12 39.31 -1.17 -15.54
C TYR A 12 38.57 -0.84 -14.24
N VAL A 13 37.52 -1.61 -13.90
CA VAL A 13 36.72 -1.37 -12.70
C VAL A 13 37.56 -1.54 -11.43
N THR A 14 38.35 -2.62 -11.33
CA THR A 14 39.21 -2.84 -10.16
C THR A 14 40.26 -1.75 -10.01
N THR A 15 40.95 -1.40 -11.10
CA THR A 15 42.03 -0.40 -11.04
C THR A 15 41.50 0.99 -10.69
N VAL A 16 40.37 1.42 -11.27
CA VAL A 16 39.78 2.74 -10.97
C VAL A 16 39.22 2.78 -9.54
N TYR A 17 38.67 1.67 -9.03
CA TYR A 17 38.19 1.58 -7.66
C TYR A 17 39.34 1.71 -6.65
N ASP A 18 40.43 0.96 -6.85
CA ASP A 18 41.60 0.96 -5.95
C ASP A 18 42.36 2.28 -6.00
N SER A 19 42.65 2.79 -7.22
CA SER A 19 43.37 4.07 -7.38
C SER A 19 42.53 5.28 -6.96
N GLY A 20 41.20 5.18 -7.03
CA GLY A 20 40.27 6.19 -6.55
C GLY A 20 39.96 6.12 -5.04
N LYS A 21 40.66 5.27 -4.26
CA LYS A 21 40.42 5.06 -2.81
C LYS A 21 38.96 4.68 -2.50
N GLY A 22 38.37 3.76 -3.25
CA GLY A 22 36.99 3.31 -3.07
C GLY A 22 35.96 4.21 -3.76
N GLN A 23 36.29 4.73 -4.94
CA GLN A 23 35.37 5.53 -5.76
C GLN A 23 34.07 4.76 -6.04
N LYS A 24 32.92 5.45 -5.97
CA LYS A 24 31.60 4.83 -6.17
C LYS A 24 31.50 4.10 -7.51
N LEU A 25 31.08 2.83 -7.48
CA LEU A 25 30.89 1.99 -8.67
C LEU A 25 29.97 2.63 -9.72
N SER A 26 28.96 3.39 -9.30
CA SER A 26 28.07 4.12 -10.21
C SER A 26 28.81 5.19 -11.03
N THR A 27 29.80 5.85 -10.43
CA THR A 27 30.62 6.87 -11.09
C THR A 27 31.57 6.21 -12.09
N ILE A 28 32.15 5.07 -11.72
CA ILE A 28 33.00 4.25 -12.60
C ILE A 28 32.18 3.73 -13.79
N ALA A 29 30.96 3.22 -13.55
CA ALA A 29 30.04 2.78 -14.60
C ALA A 29 29.61 3.91 -15.53
N ALA A 30 29.36 5.12 -15.01
CA ALA A 30 29.02 6.29 -15.82
C ALA A 30 30.20 6.72 -16.71
N ALA A 31 31.41 6.78 -16.16
CA ALA A 31 32.63 7.09 -16.92
C ALA A 31 32.88 6.06 -18.03
N TRP A 32 32.72 4.77 -17.73
CA TRP A 32 32.83 3.69 -18.72
C TRP A 32 31.81 3.83 -19.86
N ASN A 33 30.52 3.95 -19.51
CA ASN A 33 29.44 3.95 -20.50
C ASN A 33 29.39 5.21 -21.37
N VAL A 34 29.85 6.35 -20.83
CA VAL A 34 29.75 7.64 -21.53
C VAL A 34 31.10 8.02 -22.13
N GLN A 35 32.15 8.08 -21.32
CA GLN A 35 33.44 8.62 -21.74
C GLN A 35 34.25 7.57 -22.49
N PHE A 36 34.46 6.39 -21.88
CA PHE A 36 35.28 5.34 -22.50
C PHE A 36 34.58 4.76 -23.73
N SER A 37 33.30 4.40 -23.61
CA SER A 37 32.52 3.90 -24.74
C SER A 37 32.35 4.98 -25.83
N GLY A 38 32.30 6.27 -25.45
CA GLY A 38 32.34 7.38 -26.40
C GLY A 38 33.67 7.49 -27.12
N PHE A 39 34.79 7.36 -26.41
CA PHE A 39 36.14 7.35 -26.98
C PHE A 39 36.35 6.19 -27.97
N VAL A 40 35.95 4.97 -27.59
CA VAL A 40 36.01 3.80 -28.48
C VAL A 40 35.20 4.07 -29.76
N ARG A 41 33.96 4.56 -29.62
CA ARG A 41 33.05 4.81 -30.75
C ARG A 41 33.49 5.96 -31.65
N ASN A 42 33.98 7.05 -31.06
CA ASN A 42 34.19 8.30 -31.78
C ASN A 42 35.63 8.49 -32.24
N GLN A 43 36.58 7.74 -31.68
CA GLN A 43 38.00 7.87 -32.00
C GLN A 43 38.58 6.56 -32.55
N LEU A 44 38.43 5.45 -31.81
CA LEU A 44 39.13 4.21 -32.17
C LEU A 44 38.51 3.47 -33.36
N ILE A 45 37.17 3.42 -33.45
CA ILE A 45 36.48 2.79 -34.57
C ILE A 45 36.66 3.61 -35.87
N PRO A 46 36.47 4.95 -35.89
CA PRO A 46 36.70 5.76 -37.09
C PRO A 46 38.16 5.75 -37.56
N ALA A 47 39.11 5.67 -36.63
CA ALA A 47 40.53 5.53 -36.95
C ALA A 47 40.91 4.10 -37.42
N SER A 48 39.96 3.18 -37.56
CA SER A 48 40.18 1.78 -37.95
C SER A 48 41.12 1.01 -37.02
N VAL A 49 41.27 1.47 -35.77
CA VAL A 49 42.05 0.79 -34.73
C VAL A 49 41.27 -0.42 -34.16
N LEU A 50 39.93 -0.36 -34.22
CA LEU A 50 39.04 -1.45 -33.82
C LEU A 50 37.96 -1.66 -34.89
N SER A 51 37.59 -2.92 -35.15
CA SER A 51 36.52 -3.25 -36.11
C SER A 51 35.14 -2.92 -35.55
N GLY A 52 34.33 -2.20 -36.34
CA GLY A 52 33.07 -1.56 -35.94
C GLY A 52 31.87 -2.48 -35.67
N GLY A 53 32.10 -3.69 -35.14
CA GLY A 53 31.01 -4.56 -34.70
C GLY A 53 30.49 -4.14 -33.33
N TYR A 54 29.22 -3.73 -33.25
CA TYR A 54 28.54 -3.38 -31.98
C TYR A 54 28.43 -4.55 -30.98
N ALA A 55 28.67 -5.79 -31.43
CA ALA A 55 28.62 -6.99 -30.61
C ALA A 55 29.93 -7.19 -29.83
N GLY A 56 30.03 -6.59 -28.64
CA GLY A 56 31.08 -6.98 -27.68
C GLY A 56 31.47 -5.97 -26.62
N LEU A 57 31.17 -4.67 -26.78
CA LEU A 57 31.50 -3.68 -25.75
C LEU A 57 30.50 -3.79 -24.58
N PRO A 58 30.92 -4.15 -23.36
CA PRO A 58 30.03 -4.36 -22.23
C PRO A 58 29.46 -3.03 -21.79
N VAL A 59 28.14 -2.97 -21.60
CA VAL A 59 27.50 -1.83 -20.94
C VAL A 59 27.45 -2.16 -19.46
N LEU A 60 28.14 -1.36 -18.65
CA LEU A 60 28.03 -1.51 -17.20
C LEU A 60 26.64 -1.02 -16.76
N PRO A 61 25.95 -1.69 -15.84
CA PRO A 61 24.66 -1.21 -15.35
C PRO A 61 24.87 0.20 -14.75
N LYS A 62 24.20 1.21 -15.31
CA LYS A 62 24.30 2.62 -14.86
C LYS A 62 23.83 2.80 -13.40
N SER A 63 23.13 1.80 -12.88
CA SER A 63 22.61 1.74 -11.53
C SER A 63 22.24 0.28 -11.28
N LEU A 64 22.85 -0.39 -10.29
CA LEU A 64 22.28 -1.66 -9.82
C LEU A 64 20.94 -1.42 -9.10
N TYR A 65 20.73 -0.24 -8.53
CA TYR A 65 19.48 0.17 -7.92
C TYR A 65 19.44 1.70 -7.91
N THR A 66 18.42 2.31 -8.51
CA THR A 66 18.23 3.76 -8.42
C THR A 66 17.93 4.09 -6.96
N ASN A 67 18.93 4.61 -6.26
CA ASN A 67 18.92 5.23 -4.93
C ASN A 67 17.52 5.42 -4.30
N SER A 68 17.00 4.34 -3.72
CA SER A 68 16.17 4.35 -2.52
C SER A 68 17.05 4.09 -1.28
N ALA A 69 18.30 4.57 -1.29
CA ALA A 69 19.29 4.41 -0.22
C ALA A 69 18.79 4.79 1.19
N SER A 70 17.66 5.49 1.30
CA SER A 70 17.02 5.83 2.57
C SER A 70 16.40 4.65 3.35
N ARG A 71 16.30 3.43 2.79
CA ARG A 71 15.60 2.29 3.43
C ARG A 71 16.30 0.94 3.30
N ILE A 72 17.58 0.97 2.94
CA ILE A 72 18.45 -0.19 3.00
C ILE A 72 19.22 -0.09 4.31
N SER A 73 19.15 -1.12 5.14
CA SER A 73 19.86 -1.23 6.40
C SER A 73 20.59 -2.56 6.48
N THR A 74 21.52 -2.69 7.43
CA THR A 74 22.17 -3.97 7.74
C THR A 74 21.28 -4.75 8.70
N GLY A 75 20.91 -5.98 8.34
CA GLY A 75 20.19 -6.92 9.18
C GLY A 75 21.06 -7.46 10.33
N ASN A 76 20.46 -8.23 11.24
CA ASN A 76 21.13 -8.78 12.41
C ASN A 76 22.29 -9.72 12.06
N ASP A 77 22.27 -10.30 10.86
CA ASP A 77 23.25 -11.24 10.30
C ASP A 77 24.29 -10.56 9.39
N GLY A 78 24.25 -9.22 9.26
CA GLY A 78 25.13 -8.47 8.37
C GLY A 78 24.63 -8.29 6.94
N THR A 79 23.48 -8.89 6.57
CA THR A 79 22.93 -8.79 5.20
C THR A 79 22.27 -7.44 4.94
N LEU A 80 22.17 -7.03 3.67
CA LEU A 80 21.42 -5.83 3.31
C LEU A 80 19.92 -6.13 3.22
N VAL A 81 19.13 -5.38 3.97
CA VAL A 81 17.67 -5.57 4.06
C VAL A 81 16.91 -4.30 3.71
N HIS A 82 15.72 -4.44 3.14
CA HIS A 82 14.76 -3.36 2.98
C HIS A 82 13.87 -3.25 4.23
N SER A 83 13.99 -2.16 4.98
CA SER A 83 13.40 -2.01 6.32
C SER A 83 12.11 -1.20 6.39
N LYS A 84 11.36 -1.11 5.27
CA LYS A 84 10.11 -0.32 5.23
C LYS A 84 8.84 -1.07 5.61
N LEU A 85 8.90 -2.39 5.75
CA LEU A 85 7.74 -3.23 5.98
C LEU A 85 7.75 -3.77 7.42
N LEU A 86 6.66 -4.42 7.83
CA LEU A 86 6.60 -5.13 9.13
C LEU A 86 7.69 -6.18 9.29
N HIS A 87 8.23 -6.71 8.19
CA HIS A 87 9.44 -7.54 8.18
C HIS A 87 10.56 -6.90 7.37
N ASP A 88 11.79 -7.21 7.72
CA ASP A 88 12.95 -6.93 6.90
C ASP A 88 13.00 -7.88 5.72
N ILE A 89 13.23 -7.35 4.52
CA ILE A 89 13.31 -8.15 3.30
C ILE A 89 14.76 -8.17 2.83
N PRO A 90 15.46 -9.31 2.90
CA PRO A 90 16.84 -9.39 2.41
C PRO A 90 16.89 -9.15 0.91
N LEU A 91 17.81 -8.30 0.46
CA LEU A 91 17.92 -7.89 -0.95
C LEU A 91 18.51 -8.99 -1.86
N GLU A 92 19.17 -9.99 -1.27
CA GLU A 92 19.81 -11.09 -2.00
C GLU A 92 18.87 -12.28 -2.22
N VAL A 93 17.67 -12.25 -1.64
CA VAL A 93 16.69 -13.33 -1.78
C VAL A 93 16.21 -13.41 -3.23
N THR A 94 16.49 -14.55 -3.85
CA THR A 94 16.07 -14.90 -5.23
C THR A 94 15.29 -16.20 -5.28
N ASP A 95 15.32 -16.98 -4.20
CA ASP A 95 14.61 -18.24 -4.08
C ASP A 95 13.09 -18.03 -3.94
N GLN A 96 12.31 -18.75 -4.75
CA GLN A 96 10.87 -18.62 -4.80
C GLN A 96 10.18 -19.03 -3.48
N ALA A 97 10.66 -20.08 -2.80
CA ALA A 97 10.10 -20.50 -1.53
C ALA A 97 10.40 -19.46 -0.43
N ALA A 98 11.60 -18.87 -0.44
CA ALA A 98 11.95 -17.77 0.45
C ALA A 98 11.05 -16.53 0.26
N ILE A 99 10.68 -16.22 -0.99
CA ILE A 99 9.77 -15.10 -1.30
C ILE A 99 8.35 -15.37 -0.81
N TYR A 100 7.83 -16.60 -0.95
CA TYR A 100 6.51 -16.94 -0.38
C TYR A 100 6.53 -16.90 1.14
N ASN A 101 7.58 -17.40 1.80
CA ASN A 101 7.73 -17.29 3.25
C ASN A 101 7.72 -15.83 3.72
N ILE A 102 8.33 -14.92 2.95
CA ILE A 102 8.26 -13.47 3.21
C ILE A 102 6.80 -12.97 3.16
N PHE A 103 6.00 -13.43 2.20
CA PHE A 103 4.59 -13.02 2.08
C PHE A 103 3.76 -13.56 3.25
N ASP A 104 3.97 -14.81 3.62
CA ASP A 104 3.30 -15.44 4.75
C ASP A 104 3.64 -14.71 6.06
N ASN A 105 4.91 -14.36 6.26
CA ASN A 105 5.36 -13.58 7.41
C ASN A 105 4.72 -12.18 7.44
N LEU A 106 4.69 -11.45 6.32
CA LEU A 106 4.04 -10.14 6.23
C LEU A 106 2.54 -10.22 6.55
N THR A 107 1.87 -11.26 6.05
CA THR A 107 0.44 -11.50 6.26
C THR A 107 0.16 -11.86 7.72
N SER A 108 0.92 -12.80 8.29
CA SER A 108 0.80 -13.20 9.69
C SER A 108 1.01 -12.00 10.62
N SER A 109 2.07 -11.22 10.43
CA SER A 109 2.31 -10.03 11.26
C SER A 109 1.24 -8.96 11.12
N MET A 110 0.67 -8.76 9.93
CA MET A 110 -0.48 -7.85 9.78
C MET A 110 -1.71 -8.40 10.52
N ASN A 111 -1.95 -9.70 10.47
CA ASN A 111 -3.05 -10.35 11.19
C ASN A 111 -2.87 -10.27 12.71
N ASP A 112 -1.68 -10.56 13.24
CA ASP A 112 -1.35 -10.44 14.66
C ASP A 112 -1.54 -9.00 15.14
N LEU A 113 -1.00 -8.03 14.39
CA LEU A 113 -1.09 -6.62 14.73
C LEU A 113 -2.54 -6.12 14.71
N THR A 114 -3.33 -6.51 13.69
CA THR A 114 -4.73 -6.09 13.60
C THR A 114 -5.62 -6.82 14.61
N THR A 115 -5.30 -8.06 14.98
CA THR A 115 -6.00 -8.81 16.04
C THR A 115 -5.80 -8.14 17.40
N TRP A 116 -4.55 -7.86 17.77
CA TRP A 116 -4.24 -7.09 18.97
C TRP A 116 -4.92 -5.72 18.95
N ALA A 117 -4.81 -4.99 17.84
CA ALA A 117 -5.38 -3.64 17.76
C ALA A 117 -6.90 -3.65 17.90
N LYS A 118 -7.61 -4.62 17.29
CA LYS A 118 -9.06 -4.81 17.47
C LYS A 118 -9.42 -5.08 18.93
N ALA A 119 -8.65 -5.92 19.62
CA ALA A 119 -8.87 -6.22 21.03
C ALA A 119 -8.69 -4.98 21.92
N GLU A 120 -7.66 -4.16 21.68
CA GLU A 120 -7.45 -2.91 22.42
C GLU A 120 -8.54 -1.86 22.14
N VAL A 121 -9.01 -1.77 20.90
CA VAL A 121 -10.15 -0.93 20.51
C VAL A 121 -11.42 -1.33 21.26
N ALA A 122 -11.72 -2.64 21.27
CA ALA A 122 -12.88 -3.18 21.98
C ALA A 122 -12.77 -3.00 23.51
N ASP A 123 -11.57 -3.19 24.06
CA ASP A 123 -11.30 -2.98 25.49
C ASP A 123 -11.52 -1.52 25.91
N LEU A 124 -11.07 -0.55 25.10
CA LEU A 124 -11.31 0.87 25.36
C LEU A 124 -12.81 1.21 25.32
N GLU A 125 -13.55 0.64 24.38
CA GLU A 125 -15.01 0.78 24.32
C GLU A 125 -15.69 0.21 25.55
N ALA A 126 -15.32 -1.01 25.93
CA ALA A 126 -15.89 -1.69 27.09
C ALA A 126 -15.66 -0.89 28.37
N ARG A 127 -14.46 -0.30 28.53
CA ARG A 127 -14.15 0.58 29.67
C ARG A 127 -14.96 1.87 29.66
N LEU A 128 -15.13 2.51 28.50
CA LEU A 128 -16.02 3.68 28.36
C LEU A 128 -17.46 3.32 28.72
N ASN A 129 -18.00 2.24 28.15
CA ASN A 129 -19.37 1.80 28.39
C ASN A 129 -19.59 1.41 29.85
N ARG A 130 -18.61 0.72 30.47
CA ARG A 130 -18.64 0.41 31.91
C ARG A 130 -18.67 1.69 32.73
N ARG A 131 -17.85 2.70 32.42
CA ARG A 131 -17.87 3.99 33.12
C ARG A 131 -19.26 4.61 33.08
N LEU A 132 -19.86 4.73 31.88
CA LEU A 132 -21.18 5.31 31.69
C LEU A 132 -22.28 4.55 32.45
N ARG A 133 -22.20 3.20 32.45
CA ARG A 133 -23.17 2.35 33.13
C ARG A 133 -23.07 2.43 34.66
N GLU A 134 -21.87 2.48 35.22
CA GLU A 134 -21.67 2.48 36.68
C GLU A 134 -21.75 3.87 37.30
N ALA A 135 -21.58 4.95 36.51
CA ALA A 135 -21.62 6.32 37.00
C ALA A 135 -22.88 6.65 37.83
N PRO A 136 -24.12 6.26 37.45
CA PRO A 136 -25.31 6.52 38.26
C PRO A 136 -25.31 5.86 39.65
N ASN A 137 -24.55 4.78 39.84
CA ASN A 137 -24.46 4.05 41.10
C ASN A 137 -23.39 4.63 42.05
N GLY A 138 -22.61 5.61 41.57
CA GLY A 138 -21.53 6.22 42.33
C GLY A 138 -21.97 7.41 43.17
N THR A 139 -21.19 7.69 44.20
CA THR A 139 -21.35 8.87 45.05
C THR A 139 -20.53 10.03 44.49
N LEU A 140 -21.19 11.14 44.21
CA LEU A 140 -20.56 12.37 43.73
C LEU A 140 -19.81 13.07 44.87
N ARG A 141 -18.65 13.65 44.57
CA ARG A 141 -17.86 14.39 45.56
C ARG A 141 -17.56 15.82 45.13
N TRP A 142 -18.00 16.77 45.95
CA TRP A 142 -17.61 18.18 45.86
C TRP A 142 -16.57 18.51 46.94
N ILE A 143 -15.49 19.20 46.55
CA ILE A 143 -14.39 19.60 47.44
C ILE A 143 -14.52 21.09 47.72
N GLY A 144 -14.59 21.47 49.00
CA GLY A 144 -14.75 22.87 49.44
C GLY A 144 -16.17 23.46 49.27
N GLY A 145 -17.21 22.62 49.20
CA GLY A 145 -18.61 23.04 49.12
C GLY A 145 -19.45 22.56 50.32
N PRO A 146 -20.71 23.04 50.47
CA PRO A 146 -21.62 22.54 51.50
C PRO A 146 -21.87 21.03 51.32
N GLY A 147 -21.57 20.23 52.35
CA GLY A 147 -21.62 18.77 52.29
C GLY A 147 -20.25 18.08 52.10
N GLU A 148 -19.14 18.78 52.31
CA GLU A 148 -17.80 18.18 52.32
C GLU A 148 -17.72 17.05 53.36
N ILE A 149 -17.39 15.86 52.89
CA ILE A 149 -17.30 14.64 53.70
C ILE A 149 -15.96 14.64 54.45
N GLU A 150 -15.97 14.24 55.74
CA GLU A 150 -14.78 14.18 56.59
C GLU A 150 -13.69 13.23 56.03
N GLY A 151 -12.43 13.51 56.40
CA GLY A 151 -11.23 12.92 55.81
C GLY A 151 -11.18 11.38 55.78
N GLY A 152 -11.73 10.69 56.77
CA GLY A 152 -11.75 9.22 56.83
C GLY A 152 -12.67 8.57 55.79
N GLN A 153 -13.90 9.08 55.66
CA GLN A 153 -14.84 8.64 54.62
C GLN A 153 -14.33 8.99 53.21
N VAL A 154 -13.66 10.14 53.07
CA VAL A 154 -12.98 10.55 51.84
C VAL A 154 -11.92 9.57 51.38
N GLN A 155 -11.08 9.08 52.29
CA GLN A 155 -10.06 8.07 51.96
C GLN A 155 -10.72 6.76 51.53
N TRP A 156 -11.76 6.32 52.25
CA TRP A 156 -12.51 5.11 51.91
C TRP A 156 -13.18 5.18 50.53
N MET A 157 -13.74 6.33 50.13
CA MET A 157 -14.41 6.48 48.82
C MET A 157 -13.51 6.22 47.60
N ARG A 158 -12.21 6.46 47.75
CA ARG A 158 -11.18 6.28 46.71
C ARG A 158 -10.22 5.13 47.01
N ASP A 159 -10.49 4.34 48.04
CA ASP A 159 -9.73 3.14 48.35
C ASP A 159 -10.10 2.05 47.36
N ARG A 160 -9.10 1.39 46.75
CA ARG A 160 -9.34 0.30 45.78
C ARG A 160 -10.08 -0.89 46.39
N ASN A 161 -10.05 -1.05 47.72
CA ASN A 161 -10.80 -2.09 48.44
C ASN A 161 -12.28 -1.74 48.65
N ASN A 162 -12.67 -0.47 48.43
CA ASN A 162 -14.07 -0.09 48.48
C ASN A 162 -14.80 -0.61 47.23
N PRO A 163 -15.84 -1.45 47.37
CA PRO A 163 -16.57 -2.00 46.23
C PRO A 163 -17.21 -0.91 45.35
N ALA A 164 -17.50 0.27 45.91
CA ALA A 164 -18.04 1.41 45.17
C ALA A 164 -16.95 2.33 44.58
N CYS A 165 -15.66 2.05 44.77
CA CYS A 165 -14.56 2.93 44.33
C CYS A 165 -14.65 3.27 42.83
N PHE A 166 -14.87 2.28 41.98
CA PHE A 166 -15.02 2.49 40.54
C PHE A 166 -16.25 3.32 40.21
N ALA A 167 -17.41 2.99 40.79
CA ALA A 167 -18.66 3.73 40.55
C ALA A 167 -18.53 5.19 41.01
N ASN A 168 -17.91 5.44 42.16
CA ASN A 168 -17.60 6.79 42.65
C ASN A 168 -16.70 7.55 41.65
N ALA A 169 -15.63 6.92 41.18
CA ALA A 169 -14.74 7.53 40.20
C ALA A 169 -15.47 7.85 38.87
N ALA A 170 -16.30 6.92 38.39
CA ALA A 170 -17.13 7.11 37.20
C ALA A 170 -18.12 8.27 37.37
N ARG A 171 -18.85 8.33 38.49
CA ARG A 171 -19.77 9.44 38.82
C ARG A 171 -19.06 10.77 38.78
N ASN A 172 -17.87 10.86 39.38
CA ASN A 172 -17.12 12.11 39.42
C ASN A 172 -16.62 12.54 38.02
N ILE A 173 -16.17 11.63 37.16
CA ILE A 173 -15.81 11.99 35.77
C ILE A 173 -17.01 12.54 35.00
N GLU A 174 -18.17 11.89 35.11
CA GLU A 174 -19.32 12.24 34.26
C GLU A 174 -20.02 13.53 34.71
N GLU A 175 -19.99 13.85 36.01
CA GLU A 175 -20.66 15.03 36.57
C GLU A 175 -19.77 16.28 36.64
N HIS A 176 -18.45 16.11 36.83
CA HIS A 176 -17.55 17.26 36.94
C HIS A 176 -16.99 17.69 35.59
N SER A 177 -16.74 18.99 35.45
CA SER A 177 -15.92 19.49 34.34
C SER A 177 -14.51 18.92 34.42
N TYR A 178 -13.85 18.74 33.27
CA TYR A 178 -12.48 18.22 33.27
C TYR A 178 -11.49 19.14 33.99
N SER A 179 -11.71 20.46 33.98
CA SER A 179 -10.88 21.42 34.72
C SER A 179 -10.87 21.09 36.21
N TYR A 180 -12.06 20.82 36.77
CA TYR A 180 -12.20 20.39 38.15
C TYR A 180 -11.52 19.05 38.40
N ILE A 181 -11.71 18.07 37.51
CA ILE A 181 -11.05 16.77 37.61
C ILE A 181 -9.53 16.90 37.59
N MET A 182 -8.97 17.68 36.67
CA MET A 182 -7.53 17.86 36.51
C MET A 182 -6.90 18.48 37.77
N GLU A 183 -7.54 19.48 38.37
CA GLU A 183 -7.06 20.14 39.59
C GLU A 183 -7.20 19.27 40.85
N ARG A 184 -8.20 18.38 40.87
CA ARG A 184 -8.62 17.64 42.07
C ARG A 184 -8.45 16.12 41.96
N ALA A 185 -7.77 15.62 40.93
CA ALA A 185 -7.63 14.20 40.65
C ALA A 185 -7.09 13.41 41.85
N ILE A 186 -6.13 13.97 42.58
CA ILE A 186 -5.54 13.33 43.77
C ILE A 186 -6.59 13.12 44.83
N GLN A 187 -7.44 14.11 45.06
CA GLN A 187 -8.50 14.04 46.04
C GLN A 187 -9.57 13.05 45.59
N ILE A 188 -9.95 13.03 44.31
CA ILE A 188 -11.13 12.29 43.82
C ILE A 188 -10.84 10.81 43.55
N PHE A 189 -9.66 10.50 43.00
CA PHE A 189 -9.41 9.17 42.43
C PHE A 189 -8.44 8.33 43.24
N ALA A 190 -8.58 7.01 43.06
CA ALA A 190 -7.64 6.03 43.57
C ALA A 190 -6.28 6.16 42.88
N SER A 191 -5.20 5.92 43.63
CA SER A 191 -3.87 5.64 43.09
C SER A 191 -3.75 4.14 42.77
N PRO A 192 -2.95 3.71 41.78
CA PRO A 192 -2.21 4.52 40.80
C PRO A 192 -3.12 5.21 39.78
N PHE A 193 -2.89 6.49 39.48
CA PHE A 193 -3.76 7.24 38.56
C PHE A 193 -3.74 6.74 37.13
N ALA A 194 -2.62 6.15 36.68
CA ALA A 194 -2.53 5.59 35.34
C ALA A 194 -3.50 4.42 35.17
N GLU A 195 -3.62 3.58 36.21
CA GLU A 195 -4.56 2.45 36.25
C GLU A 195 -6.00 2.96 36.36
N THR A 196 -6.27 3.94 37.22
CA THR A 196 -7.60 4.53 37.35
C THR A 196 -8.08 5.21 36.05
N ALA A 197 -7.21 5.98 35.37
CA ALA A 197 -7.54 6.58 34.08
C ALA A 197 -7.74 5.53 32.98
N TYR A 198 -6.94 4.45 33.01
CA TYR A 198 -7.15 3.30 32.14
C TYR A 198 -8.52 2.68 32.40
N GLU A 199 -8.83 2.24 33.62
CA GLU A 199 -10.12 1.61 33.97
C GLU A 199 -11.34 2.45 33.58
N LEU A 200 -11.24 3.78 33.74
CA LEU A 200 -12.30 4.72 33.40
C LEU A 200 -12.43 4.95 31.88
N GLY A 201 -11.65 4.29 31.03
CA GLY A 201 -11.74 4.44 29.58
C GLY A 201 -11.37 5.85 29.10
N LEU A 202 -10.48 6.55 29.80
CA LEU A 202 -10.01 7.87 29.37
C LEU A 202 -9.00 7.70 28.21
N ALA A 203 -9.12 8.52 27.16
CA ALA A 203 -8.10 8.58 26.11
C ALA A 203 -6.81 9.19 26.68
N THR A 204 -5.85 8.33 27.05
CA THR A 204 -4.52 8.74 27.50
C THR A 204 -3.47 8.54 26.40
N THR A 205 -2.24 8.98 26.64
CA THR A 205 -1.14 8.81 25.68
C THR A 205 -1.00 7.34 25.24
N GLY A 206 -1.15 7.12 23.94
CA GLY A 206 -1.07 5.80 23.30
C GLY A 206 -2.40 5.04 23.19
N SER A 207 -3.46 5.44 23.90
CA SER A 207 -4.76 4.74 23.89
C SER A 207 -5.43 4.70 22.52
N LEU A 208 -5.23 5.72 21.68
CA LEU A 208 -5.81 5.81 20.33
C LEU A 208 -4.90 5.24 19.23
N TYR A 209 -3.72 4.73 19.60
CA TYR A 209 -2.77 4.17 18.64
C TYR A 209 -3.32 2.92 17.91
N PRO A 210 -4.00 1.97 18.58
CA PRO A 210 -4.66 0.85 17.91
C PRO A 210 -5.67 1.27 16.84
N HIS A 211 -6.51 2.29 17.11
CA HIS A 211 -7.44 2.84 16.12
C HIS A 211 -6.70 3.36 14.89
N CYS A 212 -5.60 4.10 15.10
CA CYS A 212 -4.81 4.65 14.02
C CYS A 212 -4.19 3.55 13.14
N LEU A 213 -3.70 2.46 13.75
CA LEU A 213 -3.15 1.32 13.01
C LEU A 213 -4.20 0.64 12.14
N LEU A 214 -5.39 0.40 12.69
CA LEU A 214 -6.50 -0.20 11.96
C LEU A 214 -6.98 0.69 10.82
N LEU A 215 -7.15 2.00 11.07
CA LEU A 215 -7.53 2.96 10.03
C LEU A 215 -6.53 2.98 8.87
N VAL A 216 -5.23 2.97 9.17
CA VAL A 216 -4.18 2.96 8.14
C VAL A 216 -4.09 1.61 7.42
N SER A 217 -4.33 0.50 8.12
CA SER A 217 -4.36 -0.84 7.52
C SER A 217 -5.54 -0.99 6.54
N LEU A 218 -6.73 -0.54 6.93
CA LEU A 218 -7.94 -0.54 6.09
C LEU A 218 -7.85 0.46 4.93
N HIS A 219 -7.25 1.62 5.17
CA HIS A 219 -7.20 2.72 4.23
C HIS A 219 -5.76 3.25 4.11
N PRO A 220 -4.85 2.58 3.35
CA PRO A 220 -3.45 3.00 3.22
C PRO A 220 -3.25 4.37 2.53
N LYS A 221 -4.33 4.98 2.03
CA LYS A 221 -4.39 6.37 1.58
C LYS A 221 -4.21 7.35 2.76
N ILE A 222 -4.57 6.94 3.97
CA ILE A 222 -4.35 7.67 5.23
C ILE A 222 -2.86 7.68 5.56
N THR A 223 -2.31 8.88 5.79
CA THR A 223 -0.91 9.07 6.22
C THR A 223 -0.84 9.48 7.69
N VAL A 224 0.29 9.27 8.36
CA VAL A 224 0.51 9.72 9.75
C VAL A 224 0.13 11.18 9.95
N GLY A 225 0.71 12.07 9.14
CA GLY A 225 0.40 13.51 9.20
C GLY A 225 -1.02 13.87 8.73
N PHE A 226 -1.76 12.97 8.09
CA PHE A 226 -3.19 13.21 7.84
C PHE A 226 -3.96 13.03 9.14
N LEU A 227 -3.75 11.93 9.87
CA LEU A 227 -4.42 11.68 11.16
C LEU A 227 -4.05 12.71 12.24
N GLU A 228 -2.77 13.07 12.35
CA GLU A 228 -2.30 14.05 13.34
C GLU A 228 -2.86 15.46 13.11
N ASN A 229 -3.28 15.79 11.89
CA ASN A 229 -3.79 17.10 11.51
C ASN A 229 -5.23 17.08 11.00
N LEU A 230 -5.96 15.98 11.20
CA LEU A 230 -7.35 15.88 10.76
C LEU A 230 -8.23 16.66 11.74
N GLU A 231 -8.80 17.76 11.26
CA GLU A 231 -9.83 18.50 11.96
C GLU A 231 -11.21 17.91 11.69
N ILE A 232 -12.00 17.76 12.75
CA ILE A 232 -13.38 17.29 12.71
C ILE A 232 -14.40 18.35 13.14
N TYR A 233 -13.91 19.52 13.59
CA TYR A 233 -14.72 20.71 13.85
C TYR A 233 -14.02 21.94 13.27
N ASP A 234 -14.79 22.87 12.73
CA ASP A 234 -14.29 24.19 12.36
C ASP A 234 -14.18 25.12 13.59
N GLU A 235 -13.74 26.35 13.37
CA GLU A 235 -13.60 27.37 14.43
C GLU A 235 -14.93 27.79 15.08
N HIS A 236 -16.06 27.52 14.42
CA HIS A 236 -17.40 27.79 14.91
C HIS A 236 -18.05 26.55 15.55
N GLY A 237 -17.31 25.44 15.70
CA GLY A 237 -17.81 24.19 16.27
C GLY A 237 -18.70 23.37 15.34
N LYS A 238 -18.78 23.71 14.05
CA LYS A 238 -19.51 22.91 13.06
C LYS A 238 -18.69 21.67 12.72
N LYS A 239 -19.36 20.52 12.63
CA LYS A 239 -18.74 19.25 12.22
C LYS A 239 -18.21 19.38 10.78
N ILE A 240 -16.91 19.15 10.62
CA ILE A 240 -16.21 19.04 9.34
C ILE A 240 -15.39 17.75 9.34
N GLY A 241 -14.74 17.41 8.23
CA GLY A 241 -13.70 16.38 8.15
C GLY A 241 -14.10 14.92 8.40
N PHE A 242 -15.21 14.62 9.08
CA PHE A 242 -15.87 13.32 9.10
C PHE A 242 -17.33 13.53 8.69
N ILE A 243 -17.64 13.20 7.43
CA ILE A 243 -18.86 13.64 6.75
C ILE A 243 -19.68 12.41 6.34
N PRO A 244 -20.98 12.34 6.70
CA PRO A 244 -21.89 11.33 6.18
C PRO A 244 -22.21 11.60 4.70
N THR A 245 -22.33 10.53 3.93
CA THR A 245 -22.67 10.53 2.49
C THR A 245 -23.70 9.44 2.23
N ASP A 246 -24.34 9.46 1.06
CA ASP A 246 -25.35 8.45 0.68
C ASP A 246 -24.80 7.01 0.76
N ASN A 247 -23.49 6.84 0.55
CA ASN A 247 -22.79 5.55 0.52
C ASN A 247 -21.92 5.29 1.76
N GLY A 248 -22.19 5.94 2.90
CA GLY A 248 -21.46 5.74 4.15
C GLY A 248 -20.76 7.01 4.64
N TYR A 249 -19.49 6.93 5.02
CA TYR A 249 -18.76 8.07 5.60
C TYR A 249 -17.46 8.37 4.86
N GLN A 250 -17.06 9.64 4.90
CA GLN A 250 -15.79 10.11 4.34
C GLN A 250 -14.96 10.87 5.36
N LEU A 251 -13.63 10.74 5.26
CA LEU A 251 -12.69 11.66 5.88
C LEU A 251 -12.23 12.70 4.88
N VAL A 252 -12.31 13.97 5.27
CA VAL A 252 -11.87 15.12 4.48
C VAL A 252 -10.82 15.87 5.29
N GLY A 253 -9.59 15.91 4.79
CA GLY A 253 -8.50 16.65 5.43
C GLY A 253 -7.68 17.44 4.43
N TYR A 254 -6.94 18.43 4.90
CA TYR A 254 -6.16 19.33 4.05
C TYR A 254 -4.65 19.10 4.20
N LYS A 255 -3.98 18.79 3.11
CA LYS A 255 -2.52 18.76 2.97
C LYS A 255 -2.03 20.13 2.51
N LEU A 256 -1.90 21.06 3.45
CA LEU A 256 -1.48 22.46 3.20
C LEU A 256 -0.20 22.58 2.34
N ARG A 257 0.74 21.64 2.46
CA ARG A 257 1.97 21.59 1.64
C ARG A 257 1.77 21.35 0.13
N LYS A 258 0.54 21.07 -0.33
CA LYS A 258 0.21 20.84 -1.75
C LYS A 258 -0.37 22.08 -2.46
N GLY A 259 -0.50 23.21 -1.76
CA GLY A 259 -1.14 24.41 -2.30
C GLY A 259 -2.67 24.36 -2.23
N HIS A 260 -3.32 25.53 -2.20
CA HIS A 260 -4.73 25.71 -1.87
C HIS A 260 -5.71 24.91 -2.77
N ARG A 261 -5.38 24.70 -4.04
CA ARG A 261 -6.26 23.99 -5.00
C ARG A 261 -6.17 22.46 -4.93
N GLU A 262 -5.11 21.90 -4.34
CA GLU A 262 -4.87 20.43 -4.28
C GLU A 262 -4.66 19.93 -2.84
N ALA A 263 -4.95 20.77 -1.85
CA ALA A 263 -4.77 20.43 -0.44
C ALA A 263 -5.79 19.37 0.00
N GLU A 264 -7.01 19.38 -0.53
CA GLU A 264 -8.07 18.49 -0.08
C GLU A 264 -7.75 17.02 -0.39
N GLN A 265 -7.90 16.17 0.63
CA GLN A 265 -7.81 14.73 0.53
C GLN A 265 -9.09 14.11 1.10
N VAL A 266 -9.89 13.53 0.20
CA VAL A 266 -11.10 12.77 0.52
C VAL A 266 -10.81 11.28 0.54
N ILE A 267 -11.27 10.60 1.59
CA ILE A 267 -11.10 9.16 1.80
C ILE A 267 -12.45 8.56 2.20
N SER A 268 -13.05 7.76 1.31
CA SER A 268 -14.22 6.96 1.64
C SER A 268 -13.87 5.84 2.60
N LEU A 269 -14.62 5.74 3.69
CA LEU A 269 -14.43 4.74 4.72
C LEU A 269 -15.33 3.52 4.49
N CYS A 270 -14.84 2.35 4.86
CA CYS A 270 -15.72 1.21 5.08
C CYS A 270 -16.48 1.37 6.41
N GLU A 271 -17.50 0.54 6.62
CA GLU A 271 -18.32 0.57 7.85
C GLU A 271 -17.45 0.50 9.11
N TYR A 272 -16.51 -0.44 9.17
CA TYR A 272 -15.62 -0.59 10.31
C TYR A 272 -14.67 0.62 10.47
N GLY A 273 -14.20 1.21 9.37
CA GLY A 273 -13.41 2.44 9.41
C GLY A 273 -14.20 3.63 9.98
N ALA A 274 -15.48 3.76 9.62
CA ALA A 274 -16.37 4.79 10.17
C ALA A 274 -16.63 4.59 11.67
N TYR A 275 -16.87 3.35 12.08
CA TYR A 275 -17.03 2.97 13.48
C TYR A 275 -15.79 3.36 14.32
N LEU A 276 -14.57 3.08 13.84
CA LEU A 276 -13.34 3.48 14.52
C LEU A 276 -13.25 5.00 14.74
N VAL A 277 -13.62 5.80 13.74
CA VAL A 277 -13.62 7.27 13.86
C VAL A 277 -14.67 7.75 14.86
N GLN A 278 -15.88 7.20 14.82
CA GLN A 278 -16.94 7.52 15.77
C GLN A 278 -16.53 7.20 17.20
N GLN A 279 -15.88 6.07 17.43
CA GLN A 279 -15.39 5.69 18.75
C GLN A 279 -14.29 6.64 19.25
N ILE A 280 -13.35 7.07 18.39
CA ILE A 280 -12.37 8.10 18.74
C ILE A 280 -13.10 9.38 19.18
N ILE A 281 -14.12 9.82 18.43
CA ILE A 281 -14.89 11.02 18.77
C ILE A 281 -15.56 10.86 20.14
N ALA A 282 -16.20 9.72 20.40
CA ALA A 282 -16.88 9.44 21.66
C ALA A 282 -15.91 9.43 22.86
N VAL A 283 -14.78 8.72 22.76
CA VAL A 283 -13.81 8.64 23.87
C VAL A 283 -13.13 9.99 24.13
N THR A 284 -12.97 10.82 23.10
CA THR A 284 -12.31 12.14 23.22
C THR A 284 -13.27 13.30 23.54
N ASP A 285 -14.58 13.07 23.55
CA ASP A 285 -15.60 14.10 23.76
C ASP A 285 -15.38 14.90 25.06
N TYR A 286 -15.11 14.21 26.16
CA TYR A 286 -14.89 14.86 27.45
C TYR A 286 -13.69 15.83 27.44
N GLY A 287 -12.59 15.40 26.82
CA GLY A 287 -11.41 16.25 26.60
C GLY A 287 -11.68 17.39 25.62
N ARG A 288 -12.54 17.17 24.63
CA ARG A 288 -12.93 18.17 23.64
C ARG A 288 -13.75 19.30 24.25
N ARG A 289 -14.78 18.96 25.04
CA ARG A 289 -15.59 19.92 25.80
C ARG A 289 -14.73 20.77 26.73
N TYR A 290 -13.74 20.15 27.38
CA TYR A 290 -12.76 20.86 28.19
C TYR A 290 -11.95 21.88 27.39
N LEU A 291 -11.33 21.45 26.28
CA LEU A 291 -10.52 22.34 25.46
C LEU A 291 -11.35 23.52 24.91
N GLN A 292 -12.61 23.27 24.52
CA GLN A 292 -13.56 24.33 24.16
C GLN A 292 -13.79 25.32 25.31
N SER A 293 -14.01 24.82 26.54
CA SER A 293 -14.30 25.67 27.70
C SER A 293 -13.16 26.61 28.09
N ILE A 294 -11.92 26.30 27.69
CA ILE A 294 -10.73 27.12 27.95
C ILE A 294 -10.24 27.87 26.70
N GLY A 295 -10.97 27.82 25.58
CA GLY A 295 -10.60 28.48 24.33
C GLY A 295 -9.38 27.89 23.63
N ASP A 296 -9.10 26.59 23.80
CA ASP A 296 -7.96 25.91 23.16
C ASP A 296 -8.40 25.19 21.86
N ASP A 297 -7.99 25.74 20.71
CA ASP A 297 -8.34 25.25 19.36
C ASP A 297 -7.97 23.79 19.08
N ASN A 298 -7.16 23.14 19.91
CA ASN A 298 -6.91 21.70 19.75
C ASN A 298 -8.20 20.87 19.82
N TYR A 299 -9.29 21.39 20.42
CA TYR A 299 -10.62 20.76 20.42
C TYR A 299 -11.15 20.45 19.01
N ARG A 300 -10.57 21.02 17.95
CA ARG A 300 -11.01 20.77 16.57
C ARG A 300 -10.50 19.45 16.00
N PHE A 301 -9.43 18.89 16.54
CA PHE A 301 -8.71 17.76 15.94
C PHE A 301 -9.27 16.40 16.35
N LEU A 302 -9.28 15.43 15.44
CA LEU A 302 -9.77 14.08 15.69
C LEU A 302 -9.09 13.45 16.91
N LEU A 303 -7.75 13.46 16.92
CA LEU A 303 -6.95 12.80 17.94
C LEU A 303 -6.65 13.73 19.12
N LEU A 304 -7.12 13.34 20.30
CA LEU A 304 -6.84 14.00 21.57
C LEU A 304 -6.49 12.96 22.64
N SER A 305 -5.56 13.29 23.52
CA SER A 305 -5.21 12.45 24.66
C SER A 305 -4.84 13.27 25.88
N ALA A 306 -5.26 12.83 27.06
CA ALA A 306 -4.83 13.36 28.34
C ALA A 306 -3.39 12.94 28.64
N VAL A 307 -2.56 13.92 29.01
CA VAL A 307 -1.18 13.65 29.44
C VAL A 307 -1.16 13.14 30.87
N ARG A 308 -0.25 12.21 31.18
CA ARG A 308 0.02 11.76 32.56
C ARG A 308 -1.28 11.40 33.32
N SER A 309 -2.15 10.61 32.69
CA SER A 309 -3.46 10.19 33.23
C SER A 309 -4.50 11.32 33.14
N PHE A 310 -4.63 12.17 34.16
CA PHE A 310 -5.68 13.21 34.25
C PHE A 310 -5.19 14.62 33.93
N GLY A 311 -4.03 14.76 33.30
CA GLY A 311 -3.49 16.07 32.90
C GLY A 311 -4.18 16.66 31.66
N LYS A 312 -3.72 17.83 31.22
CA LYS A 312 -4.29 18.55 30.07
C LYS A 312 -4.39 17.66 28.82
N PHE A 313 -5.54 17.69 28.15
CA PHE A 313 -5.68 17.09 26.83
C PHE A 313 -4.83 17.82 25.78
N GLN A 314 -4.19 17.05 24.90
CA GLN A 314 -3.42 17.59 23.79
C GLN A 314 -3.45 16.64 22.59
N ARG A 315 -3.02 17.14 21.43
CA ARG A 315 -2.80 16.31 20.25
C ARG A 315 -1.66 15.32 20.51
N PRO A 316 -1.87 14.00 20.29
CA PRO A 316 -0.82 13.02 20.48
C PRO A 316 0.22 13.09 19.35
N LYS A 317 1.47 12.78 19.68
CA LYS A 317 2.52 12.50 18.68
C LYS A 317 2.56 11.00 18.44
N LEU A 318 2.16 10.53 17.27
CA LEU A 318 2.00 9.08 17.03
C LEU A 318 3.36 8.35 16.99
N ALA A 319 4.42 9.05 16.57
CA ALA A 319 5.77 8.49 16.50
C ALA A 319 6.32 8.05 17.87
N SER A 320 5.93 8.68 18.99
CA SER A 320 6.51 8.35 20.30
C SER A 320 6.12 6.95 20.80
N VAL A 321 5.06 6.34 20.26
CA VAL A 321 4.59 5.01 20.68
C VAL A 321 5.56 3.91 20.27
N THR A 322 6.30 4.10 19.16
CA THR A 322 7.23 3.08 18.62
C THR A 322 8.70 3.45 18.81
N THR A 323 9.02 4.52 19.55
CA THR A 323 10.40 5.01 19.71
C THR A 323 10.90 4.91 21.15
N SER A 324 10.00 4.87 22.14
CA SER A 324 10.38 4.82 23.55
C SER A 324 10.17 3.42 24.16
N PRO A 325 11.06 2.93 25.05
CA PRO A 325 10.97 1.58 25.59
C PRO A 325 9.64 1.25 26.29
N ILE A 326 9.11 2.18 27.09
CA ILE A 326 7.88 1.96 27.87
C ILE A 326 6.65 1.79 26.96
N PRO A 327 6.35 2.70 26.00
CA PRO A 327 5.27 2.47 25.02
C PRO A 327 5.43 1.19 24.21
N ILE A 328 6.65 0.84 23.78
CA ILE A 328 6.91 -0.41 23.05
C ILE A 328 6.51 -1.61 23.91
N GLU A 329 6.92 -1.64 25.18
CA GLU A 329 6.64 -2.77 26.07
C GLU A 329 5.14 -2.95 26.35
N ARG A 330 4.35 -1.86 26.31
CA ARG A 330 2.88 -1.95 26.36
C ARG A 330 2.32 -2.63 25.12
N VAL A 331 2.84 -2.32 23.94
CA VAL A 331 2.45 -3.00 22.68
C VAL A 331 2.86 -4.46 22.72
N VAL A 332 4.07 -4.78 23.21
CA VAL A 332 4.54 -6.17 23.38
C VAL A 332 3.63 -6.96 24.30
N SER A 333 3.28 -6.39 25.45
CA SER A 333 2.38 -7.02 26.42
C SER A 333 1.00 -7.29 25.82
N GLY A 334 0.47 -6.33 25.05
CA GLY A 334 -0.80 -6.48 24.35
C GLY A 334 -0.75 -7.54 23.26
N LEU A 335 0.28 -7.54 22.41
CA LEU A 335 0.47 -8.57 21.37
C LEU A 335 0.48 -9.97 21.99
N LYS A 336 1.33 -10.20 23.00
CA LYS A 336 1.39 -11.49 23.72
C LYS A 336 0.07 -11.92 24.36
N LYS A 337 -0.78 -10.96 24.74
CA LYS A 337 -2.06 -11.24 25.38
C LYS A 337 -3.10 -11.76 24.39
N TYR A 338 -3.07 -11.29 23.15
CA TYR A 338 -4.12 -11.55 22.16
C TYR A 338 -3.64 -12.32 20.92
N THR A 339 -2.36 -12.68 20.86
CA THR A 339 -1.76 -13.49 19.79
C THR A 339 -0.87 -14.58 20.37
N ASN A 340 -0.38 -15.48 19.51
CA ASN A 340 0.48 -16.60 19.91
C ASN A 340 1.98 -16.26 19.87
N LEU A 341 2.34 -14.98 19.76
CA LEU A 341 3.73 -14.55 19.63
C LEU A 341 4.47 -14.70 20.96
N ASP A 342 5.72 -15.16 20.88
CA ASP A 342 6.63 -15.09 22.02
C ASP A 342 7.07 -13.64 22.30
N HIS A 343 7.85 -13.44 23.37
CA HIS A 343 8.28 -12.09 23.72
C HIS A 343 9.24 -11.45 22.69
N ALA A 344 10.12 -12.23 22.08
CA ALA A 344 11.07 -11.74 21.08
C ALA A 344 10.35 -11.36 19.78
N GLU A 345 9.43 -12.21 19.32
CA GLU A 345 8.59 -11.98 18.15
C GLU A 345 7.67 -10.76 18.35
N ALA A 346 6.98 -10.69 19.49
CA ALA A 346 6.13 -9.55 19.83
C ALA A 346 6.93 -8.24 19.90
N LYS A 347 8.15 -8.28 20.45
CA LYS A 347 9.05 -7.11 20.50
C LYS A 347 9.53 -6.69 19.13
N TYR A 348 9.91 -7.64 18.27
CA TYR A 348 10.29 -7.38 16.89
C TYR A 348 9.15 -6.68 16.14
N LEU A 349 7.94 -7.23 16.23
CA LEU A 349 6.76 -6.65 15.60
C LEU A 349 6.43 -5.26 16.17
N ALA A 350 6.41 -5.10 17.50
CA ALA A 350 6.09 -3.83 18.16
C ALA A 350 7.02 -2.67 17.76
N GLN A 351 8.32 -2.93 17.65
CA GLN A 351 9.30 -1.92 17.22
C GLN A 351 9.08 -1.46 15.78
N ARG A 352 8.54 -2.34 14.94
CA ARG A 352 8.32 -2.08 13.52
C ARG A 352 6.90 -1.63 13.22
N ALA A 353 5.96 -1.75 14.14
CA ALA A 353 4.54 -1.50 13.94
C ALA A 353 4.15 -0.02 13.80
N ASN A 354 5.04 0.89 13.36
CA ASN A 354 4.68 2.30 13.16
C ASN A 354 3.69 2.48 11.99
N LEU A 355 2.91 3.56 12.02
CA LEU A 355 1.89 3.80 10.98
C LEU A 355 2.48 3.89 9.56
N SER A 356 3.74 4.28 9.39
CA SER A 356 4.33 4.36 8.06
C SER A 356 4.75 3.00 7.50
N THR A 357 5.13 2.04 8.32
CA THR A 357 5.44 0.66 7.92
C THR A 357 4.14 -0.13 7.72
N VAL A 358 3.14 0.04 8.59
CA VAL A 358 1.81 -0.57 8.40
C VAL A 358 1.19 -0.11 7.09
N ARG A 359 1.23 1.19 6.79
CA ARG A 359 0.80 1.73 5.49
C ARG A 359 1.53 1.09 4.32
N ALA A 360 2.85 0.92 4.46
CA ALA A 360 3.67 0.34 3.40
C ALA A 360 3.33 -1.14 3.18
N THR A 361 3.22 -1.91 4.26
CA THR A 361 2.84 -3.32 4.22
C THR A 361 1.43 -3.49 3.66
N ALA A 362 0.45 -2.69 4.07
CA ALA A 362 -0.90 -2.72 3.49
C ALA A 362 -0.88 -2.44 1.96
N GLY A 363 -0.09 -1.46 1.52
CA GLY A 363 0.11 -1.20 0.09
C GLY A 363 0.75 -2.38 -0.65
N VAL A 364 1.78 -3.01 -0.05
CA VAL A 364 2.42 -4.21 -0.63
C VAL A 364 1.45 -5.39 -0.67
N MET A 365 0.64 -5.62 0.36
CA MET A 365 -0.38 -6.68 0.36
C MET A 365 -1.38 -6.51 -0.80
N ILE A 366 -1.85 -5.27 -1.05
CA ILE A 366 -2.70 -4.98 -2.22
C ILE A 366 -1.98 -5.29 -3.53
N TYR A 367 -0.68 -5.01 -3.62
CA TYR A 367 0.11 -5.42 -4.78
C TYR A 367 0.16 -6.95 -4.93
N LEU A 368 0.41 -7.68 -3.84
CA LEU A 368 0.50 -9.14 -3.84
C LEU A 368 -0.82 -9.79 -4.26
N GLU A 369 -1.95 -9.31 -3.74
CA GLU A 369 -3.30 -9.78 -4.06
C GLU A 369 -3.68 -9.45 -5.50
N SER A 370 -3.46 -8.21 -5.92
CA SER A 370 -3.96 -7.71 -7.20
C SER A 370 -3.00 -7.85 -8.37
N LYS A 371 -1.73 -8.18 -8.09
CA LYS A 371 -0.60 -8.21 -9.03
C LYS A 371 -0.44 -6.91 -9.83
N SER A 372 -0.88 -5.77 -9.27
CA SER A 372 -0.96 -4.49 -9.96
C SER A 372 -0.29 -3.37 -9.18
N ALA A 373 0.85 -2.89 -9.71
CA ALA A 373 1.55 -1.73 -9.18
C ALA A 373 0.69 -0.45 -9.24
N LYS A 374 -0.23 -0.36 -10.22
CA LYS A 374 -1.19 0.72 -10.33
C LYS A 374 -2.18 0.73 -9.15
N LYS A 375 -2.81 -0.42 -8.85
CA LYS A 375 -3.72 -0.56 -7.70
C LYS A 375 -3.03 -0.25 -6.38
N MET A 376 -1.79 -0.69 -6.20
CA MET A 376 -0.97 -0.33 -5.04
C MET A 376 -0.75 1.19 -4.94
N SER A 377 -0.40 1.84 -6.06
CA SER A 377 -0.19 3.30 -6.12
C SER A 377 -1.45 4.09 -5.77
N GLU A 378 -2.60 3.66 -6.30
CA GLU A 378 -3.92 4.24 -6.02
C GLU A 378 -4.30 4.06 -4.54
N ALA A 379 -4.11 2.85 -4.00
CA ALA A 379 -4.38 2.55 -2.60
C ALA A 379 -3.52 3.37 -1.65
N LEU A 380 -2.25 3.62 -1.98
CA LEU A 380 -1.36 4.51 -1.23
C LEU A 380 -1.72 6.00 -1.37
N GLY A 381 -2.62 6.36 -2.28
CA GLY A 381 -3.03 7.75 -2.52
C GLY A 381 -2.01 8.59 -3.28
N HIS A 382 -1.21 7.97 -4.15
CA HIS A 382 -0.32 8.70 -5.05
C HIS A 382 -1.13 9.37 -6.18
N LYS A 383 -0.73 10.59 -6.58
CA LYS A 383 -1.44 11.40 -7.60
C LYS A 383 -1.34 10.77 -8.99
N SER A 384 -0.16 10.26 -9.32
CA SER A 384 0.14 9.57 -10.55
C SER A 384 0.91 8.29 -10.22
N PHE A 385 0.85 7.32 -11.13
CA PHE A 385 1.69 6.15 -11.06
C PHE A 385 3.16 6.58 -11.27
N ASP A 386 4.01 6.32 -10.28
CA ASP A 386 5.45 6.59 -10.32
C ASP A 386 6.21 5.35 -9.80
N PRO A 387 6.87 4.59 -10.69
CA PRO A 387 7.66 3.41 -10.32
C PRO A 387 8.76 3.72 -9.30
N SER A 388 9.42 4.88 -9.40
CA SER A 388 10.51 5.26 -8.50
C SER A 388 9.99 5.56 -7.08
N LEU A 389 8.79 6.10 -6.98
CA LEU A 389 8.11 6.29 -5.70
C LEU A 389 7.66 4.96 -5.09
N LEU A 390 7.15 4.04 -5.91
CA LEU A 390 6.72 2.71 -5.48
C LEU A 390 7.87 1.82 -5.02
N ALA A 391 9.05 1.93 -5.64
CA ALA A 391 10.27 1.22 -5.24
C ALA A 391 10.71 1.52 -3.78
N ARG A 392 10.16 2.57 -3.14
CA ARG A 392 10.37 2.85 -1.71
C ARG A 392 9.51 1.98 -0.78
N TYR A 393 8.49 1.33 -1.33
CA TYR A 393 7.53 0.50 -0.60
C TYR A 393 7.70 -0.97 -0.99
N LEU A 394 7.85 -1.24 -2.29
CA LEU A 394 7.97 -2.58 -2.85
C LEU A 394 9.46 -2.92 -3.03
N PRO A 395 10.02 -3.83 -2.20
CA PRO A 395 11.41 -4.25 -2.29
C PRO A 395 11.72 -4.89 -3.64
N ALA A 396 12.94 -4.69 -4.14
CA ALA A 396 13.40 -5.24 -5.40
C ALA A 396 13.23 -6.78 -5.51
N PRO A 397 13.58 -7.60 -4.51
CA PRO A 397 13.35 -9.05 -4.59
C PRO A 397 11.90 -9.44 -4.91
N ILE A 398 10.94 -8.72 -4.33
CA ILE A 398 9.51 -8.95 -4.57
C ILE A 398 9.15 -8.46 -5.97
N TRP A 399 9.63 -7.29 -6.36
CA TRP A 399 9.39 -6.73 -7.69
C TRP A 399 9.90 -7.65 -8.80
N ASP A 400 11.17 -8.06 -8.72
CA ASP A 400 11.87 -8.87 -9.70
C ASP A 400 11.22 -10.25 -9.83
N PHE A 401 10.82 -10.87 -8.72
CA PHE A 401 10.08 -12.13 -8.73
C PHE A 401 8.81 -12.09 -9.58
N PHE A 402 8.01 -11.04 -9.43
CA PHE A 402 6.80 -10.88 -10.24
C PHE A 402 7.13 -10.51 -11.68
N GLN A 403 8.12 -9.66 -11.93
CA GLN A 403 8.55 -9.33 -13.30
C GLN A 403 9.03 -10.56 -14.07
N ASP A 404 9.89 -11.37 -13.45
CA ASP A 404 10.37 -12.63 -14.00
C ASP A 404 9.22 -13.60 -14.28
N ARG A 405 8.25 -13.68 -13.36
CA ARG A 405 7.05 -14.48 -13.56
C ARG A 405 6.25 -14.00 -14.76
N TRP A 406 6.04 -12.69 -14.92
CA TRP A 406 5.35 -12.12 -16.07
C TRP A 406 6.09 -12.38 -17.39
N ILE A 407 7.42 -12.25 -17.40
CA ILE A 407 8.24 -12.55 -18.57
C ILE A 407 8.10 -14.04 -18.94
N ARG A 408 8.20 -14.95 -17.97
CA ARG A 408 8.03 -16.40 -18.20
C ARG A 408 6.63 -16.74 -18.74
N ILE A 409 5.59 -16.14 -18.17
CA ILE A 409 4.21 -16.29 -18.66
C ILE A 409 4.12 -15.82 -20.12
N PHE A 410 4.64 -14.63 -20.43
CA PHE A 410 4.58 -14.09 -21.78
C PHE A 410 5.34 -14.95 -22.79
N GLN A 411 6.56 -15.39 -22.44
CA GLN A 411 7.36 -16.28 -23.27
C GLN A 411 6.69 -17.63 -23.49
N ALA A 412 6.12 -18.24 -22.44
CA ALA A 412 5.37 -19.48 -22.56
C ALA A 412 4.17 -19.32 -23.51
N GLY A 413 3.45 -18.20 -23.44
CA GLY A 413 2.38 -17.86 -24.39
C GLY A 413 2.87 -17.77 -25.84
N ILE A 414 3.99 -17.08 -26.09
CA ILE A 414 4.61 -17.01 -27.43
C ILE A 414 5.00 -18.39 -27.94
N ILE A 415 5.62 -19.22 -27.10
CA ILE A 415 6.05 -20.56 -27.49
C ILE A 415 4.83 -21.44 -27.82
N ILE A 416 3.79 -21.41 -26.99
CA ILE A 416 2.55 -22.15 -27.22
C ILE A 416 1.93 -21.76 -28.57
N GLU A 417 1.86 -20.46 -28.88
CA GLU A 417 1.29 -19.93 -30.12
C GLU A 417 2.18 -20.24 -31.34
N ALA A 418 3.49 -20.06 -31.21
CA ALA A 418 4.44 -20.34 -32.30
C ALA A 418 4.53 -21.84 -32.64
N MET A 419 4.27 -22.70 -31.65
CA MET A 419 4.28 -24.15 -31.78
C MET A 419 2.88 -24.73 -32.05
N ASP A 420 1.92 -23.91 -32.45
CA ASP A 420 0.59 -24.41 -32.75
C ASP A 420 0.60 -25.39 -33.93
N GLY A 421 -0.08 -26.52 -33.78
CA GLY A 421 -0.03 -27.66 -34.71
C GLY A 421 1.30 -28.45 -34.72
N SER A 422 2.30 -28.09 -33.91
CA SER A 422 3.58 -28.80 -33.83
C SER A 422 3.54 -29.97 -32.85
N PRO A 423 4.09 -31.15 -33.19
CA PRO A 423 4.20 -32.27 -32.25
C PRO A 423 5.16 -31.98 -31.08
N TYR A 424 5.96 -30.91 -31.18
CA TYR A 424 6.91 -30.52 -30.13
C TYR A 424 6.36 -29.44 -29.18
N LYS A 425 5.07 -29.06 -29.29
CA LYS A 425 4.43 -27.99 -28.48
C LYS A 425 4.65 -28.17 -26.98
N LEU A 426 4.38 -29.36 -26.43
CA LEU A 426 4.57 -29.67 -25.01
C LEU A 426 6.04 -29.59 -24.58
N LYS A 427 6.92 -30.25 -25.33
CA LYS A 427 8.37 -30.25 -25.07
C LYS A 427 8.98 -28.85 -25.09
N ALA A 428 8.56 -27.99 -26.03
CA ALA A 428 9.11 -26.65 -26.20
C ALA A 428 8.57 -25.66 -25.15
N SER A 429 7.30 -25.81 -24.75
CA SER A 429 6.66 -24.95 -23.75
C SER A 429 6.97 -25.36 -22.31
N GLY A 430 7.44 -26.59 -22.09
CA GLY A 430 7.77 -27.12 -20.76
C GLY A 430 6.56 -27.62 -19.97
N PHE A 431 5.41 -27.82 -20.62
CA PHE A 431 4.22 -28.44 -20.02
C PHE A 431 4.24 -29.96 -20.24
N ASP A 432 3.74 -30.70 -19.26
CA ASP A 432 3.68 -32.16 -19.31
C ASP A 432 2.46 -32.66 -20.11
N SER A 433 1.42 -31.85 -20.23
CA SER A 433 0.17 -32.22 -20.90
C SER A 433 -0.54 -31.03 -21.57
N LEU A 434 -1.47 -31.34 -22.48
CA LEU A 434 -2.29 -30.33 -23.16
C LEU A 434 -3.29 -29.67 -22.20
N GLU A 435 -3.76 -30.39 -21.17
CA GLU A 435 -4.62 -29.84 -20.13
C GLU A 435 -3.91 -28.73 -19.34
N GLN A 436 -2.61 -28.91 -19.02
CA GLN A 436 -1.82 -27.86 -18.37
C GLN A 436 -1.65 -26.63 -19.28
N VAL A 437 -1.52 -26.83 -20.60
CA VAL A 437 -1.47 -25.73 -21.57
C VAL A 437 -2.80 -24.99 -21.60
N GLU A 438 -3.93 -25.70 -21.60
CA GLU A 438 -5.27 -25.11 -21.58
C GLU A 438 -5.52 -24.33 -20.29
N GLU A 439 -5.18 -24.90 -19.13
CA GLU A 439 -5.24 -24.22 -17.83
C GLU A 439 -4.35 -22.97 -17.81
N PHE A 440 -3.14 -23.08 -18.34
CA PHE A 440 -2.22 -21.95 -18.45
C PHE A 440 -2.82 -20.82 -19.30
N LEU A 441 -3.37 -21.15 -20.47
CA LEU A 441 -4.02 -20.18 -21.35
C LEU A 441 -5.26 -19.58 -20.66
N LEU A 442 -6.13 -20.35 -20.03
CA LEU A 442 -7.30 -19.82 -19.32
C LEU A 442 -6.93 -18.80 -18.23
N ASN A 443 -5.83 -19.05 -17.52
CA ASN A 443 -5.38 -18.24 -16.40
C ASN A 443 -4.51 -17.03 -16.80
N HIS A 444 -3.81 -17.11 -17.94
CA HIS A 444 -2.78 -16.12 -18.30
C HIS A 444 -2.89 -15.57 -19.72
N SER A 445 -3.82 -16.07 -20.54
CA SER A 445 -4.12 -15.43 -21.81
C SER A 445 -4.54 -13.99 -21.55
N ILE A 446 -4.07 -13.09 -22.41
CA ILE A 446 -4.52 -11.71 -22.40
C ILE A 446 -6.01 -11.76 -22.75
N LYS A 447 -6.86 -11.69 -21.73
CA LYS A 447 -8.29 -11.47 -21.91
C LYS A 447 -8.42 -10.10 -22.55
N LEU A 448 -8.68 -10.09 -23.86
CA LEU A 448 -9.21 -8.90 -24.51
C LEU A 448 -10.44 -8.46 -23.70
N PRO A 449 -10.57 -7.16 -23.40
CA PRO A 449 -11.65 -6.68 -22.54
C PRO A 449 -12.98 -7.22 -23.07
N PRO A 450 -13.86 -7.75 -22.20
CA PRO A 450 -15.18 -8.18 -22.62
C PRO A 450 -15.90 -6.97 -23.21
N GLU A 451 -16.62 -7.18 -24.31
CA GLU A 451 -17.52 -6.18 -24.86
C GLU A 451 -18.51 -5.75 -23.76
N GLU A 452 -18.37 -4.52 -23.27
CA GLU A 452 -19.37 -3.94 -22.38
C GLU A 452 -20.67 -3.74 -23.19
N SER A 453 -21.59 -4.66 -22.95
CA SER A 453 -22.98 -4.58 -23.39
C SER A 453 -23.76 -3.66 -22.45
N ASN A 454 -24.32 -2.58 -23.01
CA ASN A 454 -25.40 -1.71 -22.49
C ASN A 454 -25.07 -0.91 -21.20
N THR A 455 -25.38 0.38 -21.00
CA THR A 455 -26.20 1.42 -21.64
C THR A 455 -25.97 2.69 -20.80
N CYS A 456 -25.83 3.88 -21.40
CA CYS A 456 -26.68 5.06 -21.14
C CYS A 456 -26.19 6.26 -21.95
N PHE A 457 -27.11 6.86 -22.68
CA PHE A 457 -26.93 8.02 -23.53
C PHE A 457 -26.63 9.25 -22.67
N GLY A 458 -25.68 10.10 -23.09
CA GLY A 458 -25.60 11.42 -22.46
C GLY A 458 -24.42 12.34 -22.70
N GLU A 459 -23.30 11.95 -23.33
CA GLU A 459 -22.25 12.93 -23.68
C GLU A 459 -21.51 12.54 -24.98
N PRO A 460 -21.16 13.50 -25.86
CA PRO A 460 -20.46 13.20 -27.11
C PRO A 460 -19.02 12.78 -26.78
N ARG A 461 -18.76 11.47 -26.86
CA ARG A 461 -17.40 10.91 -26.78
C ARG A 461 -16.58 11.38 -27.99
N PRO A 462 -15.27 11.63 -27.83
CA PRO A 462 -14.36 11.79 -28.97
C PRO A 462 -14.42 10.50 -29.83
N GLU A 463 -14.36 10.66 -31.15
CA GLU A 463 -14.52 9.57 -32.13
C GLU A 463 -13.77 8.31 -31.69
N SER A 464 -14.53 7.25 -31.44
CA SER A 464 -14.00 5.98 -30.97
C SER A 464 -13.30 5.31 -32.15
N SER A 465 -11.98 5.46 -32.21
CA SER A 465 -11.15 4.79 -33.22
C SER A 465 -10.67 3.45 -32.68
N ILE A 466 -10.83 2.41 -33.50
CA ILE A 466 -10.29 1.07 -33.23
C ILE A 466 -8.94 0.98 -33.92
N LEU A 467 -7.87 0.75 -33.15
CA LEU A 467 -6.55 0.49 -33.72
C LEU A 467 -6.44 -1.00 -34.07
N VAL A 468 -6.36 -1.31 -35.36
CA VAL A 468 -6.20 -2.68 -35.86
C VAL A 468 -4.81 -2.82 -36.47
N SER A 469 -3.97 -3.68 -35.89
CA SER A 469 -2.69 -4.05 -36.48
C SER A 469 -2.91 -5.07 -37.60
N LEU A 470 -2.45 -4.77 -38.80
CA LEU A 470 -2.65 -5.61 -39.99
C LEU A 470 -1.30 -6.04 -40.56
N ASN A 471 -1.20 -7.33 -40.90
CA ASN A 471 -0.09 -7.91 -41.64
C ASN A 471 -0.64 -9.03 -42.56
N GLU A 472 0.22 -9.60 -43.40
CA GLU A 472 -0.18 -10.63 -44.37
C GLU A 472 -0.92 -11.81 -43.70
N LYS A 473 -0.40 -12.33 -42.58
CA LYS A 473 -0.99 -13.46 -41.85
C LYS A 473 -2.39 -13.13 -41.29
N ILE A 474 -2.58 -11.91 -40.80
CA ILE A 474 -3.88 -11.45 -40.29
C ILE A 474 -4.89 -11.33 -41.44
N PHE A 475 -4.48 -10.83 -42.61
CA PHE A 475 -5.35 -10.79 -43.77
C PHE A 475 -5.73 -12.17 -44.29
N GLU A 476 -4.83 -13.15 -44.22
CA GLU A 476 -5.14 -14.55 -44.55
C GLU A 476 -6.28 -15.09 -43.66
N GLU A 477 -6.22 -14.87 -42.35
CA GLU A 477 -7.28 -15.31 -41.42
C GLU A 477 -8.59 -14.54 -41.62
N LEU A 478 -8.54 -13.21 -41.84
CA LEU A 478 -9.73 -12.41 -42.13
C LEU A 478 -10.42 -12.90 -43.42
N LEU A 479 -9.66 -13.22 -44.47
CA LEU A 479 -10.19 -13.77 -45.71
C LEU A 479 -10.83 -15.16 -45.51
N LYS A 480 -10.21 -16.03 -44.69
CA LYS A 480 -10.79 -17.35 -44.33
C LYS A 480 -12.10 -17.21 -43.54
N ILE A 481 -12.20 -16.23 -42.66
CA ILE A 481 -13.41 -15.90 -41.89
C ILE A 481 -14.53 -15.40 -42.81
N ASN A 482 -14.17 -14.64 -43.86
CA ASN A 482 -15.14 -14.12 -44.82
C ASN A 482 -15.61 -15.19 -45.82
N ASP A 483 -14.73 -16.15 -46.13
CA ASP A 483 -15.08 -17.34 -46.90
C ASP A 483 -15.96 -18.27 -46.06
N SER A 484 -16.91 -18.93 -46.73
CA SER A 484 -17.96 -19.79 -46.16
C SER A 484 -17.47 -21.03 -45.38
N LYS A 485 -16.15 -21.18 -45.21
CA LYS A 485 -15.48 -22.32 -44.58
C LYS A 485 -15.25 -22.15 -43.08
N TYR A 486 -15.43 -20.95 -42.52
CA TYR A 486 -15.29 -20.72 -41.08
C TYR A 486 -16.51 -21.25 -40.31
N LYS A 487 -16.28 -22.25 -39.45
CA LYS A 487 -17.28 -22.76 -38.50
C LYS A 487 -16.80 -22.47 -37.08
N SER A 488 -17.47 -21.57 -36.37
CA SER A 488 -17.30 -21.41 -34.92
C SER A 488 -18.38 -22.20 -34.15
N SER A 489 -18.20 -22.32 -32.84
CA SER A 489 -19.16 -22.95 -31.91
C SER A 489 -20.47 -22.16 -31.76
N SER A 490 -20.59 -20.96 -32.34
CA SER A 490 -21.77 -20.10 -32.26
C SER A 490 -22.06 -19.39 -33.59
N GLN A 491 -23.31 -19.53 -34.06
CA GLN A 491 -23.77 -18.91 -35.30
C GLN A 491 -23.75 -17.36 -35.23
N LEU A 492 -23.99 -16.79 -34.05
CA LEU A 492 -23.90 -15.34 -33.81
C LEU A 492 -22.47 -14.84 -33.94
N GLN A 493 -21.50 -15.54 -33.32
CA GLN A 493 -20.08 -15.19 -33.42
C GLN A 493 -19.58 -15.28 -34.86
N SER A 494 -19.99 -16.32 -35.59
CA SER A 494 -19.64 -16.47 -37.00
C SER A 494 -20.16 -15.28 -37.85
N SER A 495 -21.36 -14.78 -37.57
CA SER A 495 -21.91 -13.61 -38.27
C SER A 495 -21.17 -12.29 -37.96
N LEU A 496 -20.79 -12.08 -36.70
CA LEU A 496 -20.08 -10.89 -36.25
C LEU A 496 -18.65 -10.82 -36.80
N TRP A 497 -17.92 -11.94 -36.75
CA TRP A 497 -16.57 -12.02 -37.30
C TRP A 497 -16.55 -11.83 -38.81
N LYS A 498 -17.57 -12.31 -39.50
CA LYS A 498 -17.75 -12.10 -40.94
C LYS A 498 -18.01 -10.63 -41.27
N ASP A 499 -18.91 -9.97 -40.53
CA ASP A 499 -19.21 -8.54 -40.72
C ASP A 499 -17.98 -7.65 -40.44
N LEU A 500 -17.26 -7.90 -39.34
CA LEU A 500 -16.05 -7.18 -38.99
C LEU A 500 -14.93 -7.38 -40.03
N SER A 501 -14.70 -8.63 -40.44
CA SER A 501 -13.71 -8.95 -41.48
C SER A 501 -14.03 -8.25 -42.80
N SER A 502 -15.29 -8.29 -43.23
CA SER A 502 -15.74 -7.63 -44.45
C SER A 502 -15.52 -6.11 -44.39
N LYS A 503 -15.82 -5.48 -43.25
CA LYS A 503 -15.62 -4.03 -43.05
C LYS A 503 -14.15 -3.64 -43.08
N ILE A 504 -13.27 -4.41 -42.43
CA ILE A 504 -11.82 -4.14 -42.42
C ILE A 504 -11.24 -4.31 -43.83
N ILE A 505 -11.56 -5.40 -44.52
CA ILE A 505 -11.08 -5.64 -45.90
C ILE A 505 -11.58 -4.54 -46.84
N THR A 506 -12.85 -4.16 -46.74
CA THR A 506 -13.46 -3.11 -47.56
C THR A 506 -12.83 -1.75 -47.26
N HIS A 507 -12.57 -1.42 -46.00
CA HIS A 507 -11.90 -0.19 -45.61
C HIS A 507 -10.45 -0.13 -46.11
N VAL A 508 -9.72 -1.24 -46.07
CA VAL A 508 -8.36 -1.32 -46.63
C VAL A 508 -8.37 -1.18 -48.16
N ASP A 509 -9.32 -1.83 -48.83
CA ASP A 509 -9.47 -1.77 -50.30
C ASP A 509 -9.93 -0.39 -50.81
N LEU A 510 -10.79 0.32 -50.05
CA LEU A 510 -11.43 1.56 -50.52
C LEU A 510 -10.87 2.86 -49.93
N CYS A 511 -10.35 2.83 -48.69
CA CYS A 511 -10.09 4.05 -47.91
C CYS A 511 -8.61 4.26 -47.54
N LEU A 512 -7.74 3.26 -47.71
CA LEU A 512 -6.33 3.29 -47.25
C LEU A 512 -5.34 3.39 -48.43
N SER A 513 -5.54 4.39 -49.30
CA SER A 513 -4.68 4.66 -50.47
C SER A 513 -3.23 5.06 -50.13
N ASP A 514 -3.03 5.51 -48.91
CA ASP A 514 -1.84 6.16 -48.36
C ASP A 514 -0.94 5.19 -47.57
N ARG A 515 -1.30 3.89 -47.56
CA ARG A 515 -0.56 2.79 -46.93
C ARG A 515 -0.33 1.62 -47.89
N PRO A 516 0.60 1.77 -48.87
CA PRO A 516 0.85 0.75 -49.89
C PRO A 516 1.41 -0.56 -49.31
N ASP A 517 2.05 -0.50 -48.14
CA ASP A 517 2.53 -1.66 -47.39
C ASP A 517 1.38 -2.57 -46.90
N ILE A 518 0.28 -1.97 -46.43
CA ILE A 518 -0.91 -2.70 -45.99
C ILE A 518 -1.69 -3.25 -47.18
N GLN A 519 -1.79 -2.48 -48.27
CA GLN A 519 -2.41 -2.94 -49.52
C GLN A 519 -1.65 -4.11 -50.15
N LEU A 520 -0.31 -4.08 -50.09
CA LEU A 520 0.53 -5.18 -50.55
C LEU A 520 0.32 -6.43 -49.70
N ALA A 521 0.23 -6.29 -48.37
CA ALA A 521 -0.06 -7.40 -47.47
C ALA A 521 -1.43 -8.05 -47.75
N LEU A 522 -2.48 -7.24 -48.00
CA LEU A 522 -3.79 -7.76 -48.40
C LEU A 522 -3.74 -8.45 -49.77
N SER A 523 -2.99 -7.89 -50.73
CA SER A 523 -2.82 -8.48 -52.07
C SER A 523 -2.09 -9.81 -52.03
N ASN A 524 -1.02 -9.92 -51.24
CA ASN A 524 -0.30 -11.17 -51.01
C ASN A 524 -1.21 -12.23 -50.39
N ALA A 525 -1.98 -11.86 -49.36
CA ALA A 525 -2.94 -12.75 -48.72
C ALA A 525 -4.04 -13.23 -49.69
N LYS A 526 -4.61 -12.32 -50.51
CA LYS A 526 -5.58 -12.66 -51.58
C LYS A 526 -4.98 -13.63 -52.61
N ASN A 527 -3.72 -13.43 -53.00
CA ASN A 527 -3.03 -14.30 -53.95
C ASN A 527 -2.78 -15.69 -53.38
N LYS A 528 -2.33 -15.78 -52.13
CA LYS A 528 -2.15 -17.07 -51.41
C LYS A 528 -3.45 -17.85 -51.29
N LEU A 529 -4.55 -17.17 -50.96
CA LEU A 529 -5.85 -17.82 -50.84
C LEU A 529 -6.31 -18.40 -52.19
N ARG A 530 -5.98 -17.74 -53.30
CA ARG A 530 -6.26 -18.22 -54.68
C ARG A 530 -5.38 -19.40 -55.11
N THR A 531 -4.16 -19.52 -54.60
CA THR A 531 -3.28 -20.70 -54.85
C THR A 531 -3.58 -21.89 -53.96
N THR A 532 -4.47 -21.74 -52.96
CA THR A 532 -4.87 -22.82 -52.02
C THR A 532 -6.27 -23.38 -52.33
N ILE A 533 -6.88 -22.96 -53.44
CA ILE A 533 -8.09 -23.51 -54.07
C ILE A 533 -7.64 -24.30 -55.30
#